data_AF-L8PLX2-F1
#
_entry.id   AF-L8PLX2-F1
#
_cell.length_a   1.000
_cell.length_b   1.000
_cell.length_c   1.000
_cell.angle_alpha   90.00
_cell.angle_beta   90.00
_cell.angle_gamma   90.00
#
_symmetry.space_group_name_H-M   'P 1'
#
loop_
_entity.id
_entity.type
_entity.pdbx_description
1 polymer ?
#
loop_
_entity_poly.entity_id
_entity_poly.type
_entity_poly.pdbx_seq_one_letter_code
_entity_poly.pdbx_strand_id
1 'polypeptide(L)'
;MIRLSHTKGTEHVDVRIAPYGKDRLLLSRESLKNAKCKDGTGTGAFMGTRFRLIDRNGRFQSATKVVGNRLTGDIAVRKDGTLTWAHVPVTPWYTSPLNGASPTSTTLRIARPTP
;
A
#
# COMPACT_ATOMS: atom_id res chain seq x y z
N MET A 1 10.49 -1.67 -17.08
CA MET A 1 9.23 -2.15 -16.48
C MET A 1 9.54 -2.87 -15.17
N ILE A 2 8.86 -2.55 -14.06
CA ILE A 2 9.09 -3.18 -12.75
C ILE A 2 7.97 -4.16 -12.47
N ARG A 3 8.29 -5.42 -12.14
CA ARG A 3 7.32 -6.40 -11.69
C ARG A 3 7.20 -6.35 -10.15
N LEU A 4 5.98 -6.14 -9.66
CA LEU A 4 5.72 -5.94 -8.23
C LEU A 4 5.66 -7.24 -7.41
N SER A 5 5.37 -8.36 -8.06
CA SER A 5 5.37 -9.70 -7.47
C SER A 5 5.46 -10.79 -8.55
N HIS A 6 6.04 -11.94 -8.18
CA HIS A 6 6.02 -13.18 -8.96
C HIS A 6 5.00 -14.19 -8.42
N THR A 7 4.31 -13.87 -7.32
CA THR A 7 3.35 -14.76 -6.66
C THR A 7 2.05 -14.82 -7.46
N LYS A 8 1.70 -16.02 -7.93
CA LYS A 8 0.44 -16.26 -8.65
C LYS A 8 -0.77 -15.91 -7.77
N GLY A 9 -1.76 -15.25 -8.34
CA GLY A 9 -3.00 -14.85 -7.64
C GLY A 9 -2.81 -13.71 -6.64
N THR A 10 -1.67 -13.01 -6.68
CA THR A 10 -1.45 -11.76 -5.95
C THR A 10 -1.54 -10.59 -6.91
N GLU A 11 -2.52 -9.72 -6.71
CA GLU A 11 -2.65 -8.46 -7.43
C GLU A 11 -2.25 -7.29 -6.53
N HIS A 12 -1.95 -6.15 -7.15
CA HIS A 12 -1.55 -4.94 -6.45
C HIS A 12 -2.45 -3.76 -6.82
N VAL A 13 -2.92 -3.05 -5.81
CA VAL A 13 -3.75 -1.85 -5.94
C VAL A 13 -3.14 -0.71 -5.11
N ASP A 14 -3.65 0.51 -5.30
CA ASP A 14 -3.19 1.71 -4.57
C ASP A 14 -1.65 1.84 -4.60
N VAL A 15 -1.04 1.64 -5.78
CA VAL A 15 0.41 1.72 -5.98
C VAL A 15 0.87 3.17 -6.01
N ARG A 16 1.82 3.53 -5.14
CA ARG A 16 2.34 4.90 -5.03
C ARG A 16 3.85 4.93 -4.88
N ILE A 17 4.44 6.00 -5.37
CA ILE A 17 5.86 6.31 -5.22
C ILE A 17 6.00 7.67 -4.53
N ALA A 18 6.92 7.76 -3.57
CA ALA A 18 7.30 9.01 -2.92
C ALA A 18 8.82 9.10 -2.77
N PRO A 19 9.43 10.31 -2.70
CA PRO A 19 10.82 10.46 -2.32
C PRO A 19 11.11 9.85 -0.94
N TYR A 20 12.26 9.20 -0.77
CA TYR A 20 12.70 8.64 0.50
C TYR A 20 14.20 8.86 0.72
N GLY A 21 14.54 9.87 1.51
CA GLY A 21 15.92 10.31 1.66
C GLY A 21 16.47 10.91 0.36
N LYS A 22 17.80 10.86 0.17
CA LYS A 22 18.48 11.53 -0.93
C LYS A 22 18.30 10.84 -2.30
N ASP A 23 18.50 9.52 -2.32
CA ASP A 23 18.69 8.78 -3.59
C ASP A 23 17.71 7.60 -3.76
N ARG A 24 16.72 7.48 -2.87
CA ARG A 24 15.77 6.36 -2.88
C ARG A 24 14.34 6.88 -3.01
N LEU A 25 13.48 6.01 -3.51
CA LEU A 25 12.05 6.20 -3.58
C LEU A 25 11.38 5.14 -2.71
N LEU A 26 10.34 5.53 -1.98
CA LEU A 26 9.44 4.62 -1.30
C LEU A 26 8.40 4.14 -2.31
N LEU A 27 8.40 2.85 -2.60
CA LEU A 27 7.30 2.16 -3.26
C LEU A 27 6.35 1.62 -2.20
N SER A 28 5.09 2.03 -2.28
CA SER A 28 4.00 1.51 -1.45
C SER A 28 2.92 0.90 -2.33
N ARG A 29 2.35 -0.22 -1.90
CA ARG A 29 1.26 -0.90 -2.61
C ARG A 29 0.43 -1.74 -1.67
N GLU A 30 -0.84 -1.86 -1.95
CA GLU A 30 -1.69 -2.85 -1.31
C GLU A 30 -1.62 -4.15 -2.10
N SER A 31 -1.86 -5.28 -1.44
CA SER A 31 -1.88 -6.58 -2.12
C SER A 31 -3.17 -7.30 -1.84
N LEU A 32 -3.71 -7.93 -2.87
CA LEU A 32 -4.95 -8.68 -2.82
C LEU A 32 -4.69 -10.14 -3.18
N LYS A 33 -5.24 -11.07 -2.40
CA LYS A 33 -5.26 -12.51 -2.72
C LYS A 33 -6.49 -12.84 -3.53
N ASN A 34 -6.32 -13.70 -4.54
CA ASN A 34 -7.40 -14.22 -5.39
C ASN A 34 -8.22 -13.09 -6.02
N ALA A 35 -7.53 -12.03 -6.43
CA ALA A 35 -8.22 -10.86 -6.90
C ALA A 35 -8.87 -11.11 -8.26
N LYS A 36 -10.09 -10.60 -8.44
CA LYS A 36 -10.78 -10.55 -9.72
C LYS A 36 -11.03 -9.08 -10.04
N CYS A 37 -10.25 -8.56 -10.99
CA CYS A 37 -10.37 -7.18 -11.44
C CYS A 37 -11.03 -7.14 -12.81
N LYS A 38 -12.11 -6.36 -12.93
CA LYS A 38 -12.81 -6.09 -14.19
C LYS A 38 -13.24 -4.62 -14.22
N ASP A 39 -13.01 -3.94 -15.34
CA ASP A 39 -13.47 -2.57 -15.61
C ASP A 39 -13.16 -1.57 -14.48
N GLY A 40 -11.93 -1.61 -13.93
CA GLY A 40 -11.50 -0.72 -12.86
C GLY A 40 -12.03 -1.08 -11.45
N THR A 41 -12.84 -2.12 -11.33
CA THR A 41 -13.29 -2.67 -10.04
C THR A 41 -12.56 -3.97 -9.73
N GLY A 42 -11.91 -4.01 -8.57
CA GLY A 42 -11.15 -5.16 -8.08
C GLY A 42 -11.82 -5.77 -6.87
N THR A 43 -12.06 -7.09 -6.91
CA THR A 43 -12.43 -7.87 -5.73
C THR A 43 -11.27 -8.73 -5.26
N GLY A 44 -11.15 -9.08 -3.98
CA GLY A 44 -10.03 -9.84 -3.42
C GLY A 44 -9.86 -9.70 -1.90
N ALA A 45 -9.07 -10.59 -1.28
CA ALA A 45 -8.77 -10.51 0.15
C ALA A 45 -7.55 -9.62 0.41
N PHE A 46 -7.69 -8.58 1.24
CA PHE A 46 -6.58 -7.70 1.61
C PHE A 46 -5.47 -8.48 2.34
N MET A 47 -4.24 -8.37 1.84
CA MET A 47 -3.05 -9.05 2.37
C MET A 47 -2.04 -8.08 3.01
N GLY A 48 -2.48 -6.87 3.34
CA GLY A 48 -1.63 -5.83 3.89
C GLY A 48 -0.99 -4.90 2.85
N THR A 49 -0.52 -3.79 3.36
CA THR A 49 0.27 -2.79 2.65
C THR A 49 1.73 -3.19 2.65
N ARG A 50 2.36 -3.17 1.47
CA ARG A 50 3.75 -3.52 1.23
C ARG A 50 4.57 -2.28 0.93
N PHE A 51 5.64 -2.08 1.68
CA PHE A 51 6.65 -1.05 1.45
C PHE A 51 7.95 -1.65 0.96
N ARG A 52 8.61 -0.95 0.06
CA ARG A 52 9.96 -1.28 -0.40
C ARG A 52 10.67 -0.02 -0.87
N LEU A 53 11.96 0.07 -0.64
CA LEU A 53 12.79 1.11 -1.24
C LEU A 53 13.20 0.68 -2.64
N ILE A 54 13.12 1.60 -3.59
CA ILE A 54 13.61 1.44 -4.96
C ILE A 54 14.55 2.59 -5.32
N ASP A 55 15.43 2.38 -6.29
CA ASP A 55 16.15 3.47 -6.94
C ASP A 55 15.30 4.11 -8.06
N ARG A 56 15.85 5.16 -8.70
CA ARG A 56 15.20 5.87 -9.82
C ARG A 56 14.98 4.99 -11.06
N ASN A 57 15.69 3.86 -11.15
CA ASN A 57 15.55 2.88 -12.23
C ASN A 57 14.57 1.76 -11.87
N GLY A 58 13.97 1.80 -10.67
CA GLY A 58 13.03 0.81 -10.21
C GLY A 58 13.65 -0.46 -9.62
N ARG A 59 14.97 -0.49 -9.38
CA ARG A 59 15.62 -1.62 -8.75
C ARG A 59 15.32 -1.59 -7.27
N PHE A 60 14.97 -2.74 -6.72
CA PHE A 60 14.68 -2.87 -5.31
C PHE A 60 15.94 -2.76 -4.45
N GLN A 61 15.90 -1.88 -3.45
CA GLN A 61 17.01 -1.53 -2.55
C GLN A 61 16.78 -2.01 -1.10
N SER A 62 15.61 -2.58 -0.80
CA SER A 62 15.31 -3.14 0.53
C SER A 62 14.49 -4.44 0.44
N ALA A 63 14.36 -5.13 1.57
CA ALA A 63 13.36 -6.17 1.74
C ALA A 63 11.93 -5.58 1.71
N THR A 64 10.92 -6.42 1.48
CA THR A 64 9.53 -5.97 1.56
C THR A 64 9.08 -5.93 3.01
N LYS A 65 8.63 -4.77 3.49
CA LYS A 65 7.93 -4.63 4.77
C LYS A 65 6.42 -4.75 4.54
N VAL A 66 5.74 -5.56 5.34
CA VAL A 66 4.27 -5.70 5.29
C VAL A 66 3.67 -5.13 6.58
N VAL A 67 2.60 -4.36 6.44
CA VAL A 67 1.77 -3.89 7.56
C VAL A 67 0.30 -4.21 7.30
N GLY A 68 -0.48 -4.38 8.37
CA GLY A 68 -1.93 -4.66 8.27
C GLY A 68 -2.78 -3.41 8.00
N ASN A 69 -2.17 -2.22 7.98
CA ASN A 69 -2.88 -0.95 7.83
C ASN A 69 -3.04 -0.60 6.35
N ARG A 70 -4.25 -0.21 5.96
CA ARG A 70 -4.56 0.31 4.62
C ARG A 70 -3.84 1.65 4.37
N LEU A 71 -3.45 1.92 3.14
CA LEU A 71 -3.06 3.25 2.68
C LEU A 71 -4.30 4.11 2.43
N THR A 72 -4.39 5.23 3.13
CA THR A 72 -5.39 6.28 2.84
C THR A 72 -4.73 7.63 2.95
N GLY A 73 -5.08 8.55 2.04
CA GLY A 73 -4.43 9.86 1.97
C GLY A 73 -2.92 9.77 1.74
N ASP A 74 -2.19 10.84 1.98
CA ASP A 74 -0.76 10.92 1.68
C ASP A 74 0.11 10.22 2.74
N ILE A 75 1.27 9.73 2.29
CA ILE A 75 2.31 9.16 3.15
C ILE A 75 3.42 10.20 3.29
N ALA A 76 3.65 10.65 4.52
CA ALA A 76 4.80 11.49 4.85
C ALA A 76 5.98 10.61 5.26
N VAL A 77 7.18 10.97 4.79
CA VAL A 77 8.45 10.40 5.25
C VAL A 77 9.06 11.38 6.24
N ARG A 78 9.26 10.95 7.49
CA ARG A 78 9.91 11.76 8.53
C ARG A 78 11.43 11.80 8.32
N LYS A 79 12.11 12.76 8.95
CA LYS A 79 13.58 12.92 8.85
C LYS A 79 14.36 11.66 9.27
N ASP A 80 13.81 10.87 10.20
CA ASP A 80 14.37 9.61 10.69
C ASP A 80 14.04 8.40 9.78
N GLY A 81 13.36 8.60 8.66
CA GLY A 81 12.91 7.55 7.75
C GLY A 81 11.59 6.88 8.14
N THR A 82 11.00 7.23 9.30
CA THR A 82 9.71 6.69 9.70
C THR A 82 8.62 7.19 8.75
N LEU A 83 7.75 6.30 8.30
CA LEU A 83 6.58 6.65 7.51
C LEU A 83 5.46 7.14 8.42
N THR A 84 4.61 8.04 7.96
CA THR A 84 3.45 8.50 8.71
C THR A 84 2.29 8.75 7.76
N TRP A 85 1.14 8.11 8.01
CA TRP A 85 -0.09 8.39 7.28
C TRP A 85 -1.31 8.21 8.20
N ALA A 86 -2.38 8.92 7.88
CA ALA A 86 -3.68 8.73 8.52
C ALA A 86 -4.35 7.49 7.91
N HIS A 87 -5.02 6.68 8.73
CA HIS A 87 -5.74 5.50 8.26
C HIS A 87 -7.03 5.25 9.03
N VAL A 88 -7.97 4.56 8.37
CA VAL A 88 -9.17 4.02 8.98
C VAL A 88 -8.91 2.54 9.32
N PRO A 89 -9.17 2.09 10.55
CA PRO A 89 -8.81 0.73 11.03
C PRO A 89 -9.81 -0.34 10.57
N VAL A 90 -10.30 -0.21 9.34
CA VAL A 90 -11.23 -1.17 8.75
C VAL A 90 -10.45 -1.93 7.70
N THR A 91 -10.36 -3.24 7.87
CA THR A 91 -9.82 -4.14 6.83
C THR A 91 -10.80 -4.13 5.66
N PRO A 92 -10.43 -3.59 4.50
CA PRO A 92 -11.35 -3.56 3.36
C PRO A 92 -11.63 -5.01 2.93
N TRP A 93 -12.91 -5.36 2.87
CA TRP A 93 -13.32 -6.58 2.21
C TRP A 93 -13.69 -6.24 0.77
N TYR A 94 -12.79 -6.53 -0.17
CA TYR A 94 -13.10 -6.35 -1.58
C TYR A 94 -13.92 -7.53 -2.10
N THR A 95 -14.84 -8.17 -1.36
CA THR A 95 -15.70 -9.24 -1.94
C THR A 95 -16.88 -8.70 -2.72
N SER A 96 -17.09 -7.40 -2.69
CA SER A 96 -18.06 -6.68 -3.51
C SER A 96 -17.40 -5.39 -3.96
N PRO A 97 -17.85 -4.77 -5.07
CA PRO A 97 -17.47 -3.40 -5.36
C PRO A 97 -17.81 -2.52 -4.14
N LEU A 98 -17.18 -1.35 -4.01
CA LEU A 98 -17.50 -0.41 -2.95
C LEU A 98 -18.91 0.16 -3.20
N ASN A 99 -19.94 -0.62 -2.92
CA ASN A 99 -21.34 -0.33 -3.25
C ASN A 99 -22.00 0.65 -2.27
N GLY A 100 -21.28 1.15 -1.26
CA GLY A 100 -21.85 2.05 -0.27
C GLY A 100 -20.92 2.26 0.91
N ALA A 101 -20.51 3.51 1.10
CA ALA A 101 -19.63 4.06 2.12
C ALA A 101 -18.17 3.54 2.11
N SER A 102 -17.24 4.41 1.70
CA SER A 102 -15.84 4.32 2.14
C SER A 102 -15.81 4.16 3.66
N PRO A 103 -14.89 3.37 4.23
CA PRO A 103 -14.71 3.32 5.67
C PRO A 103 -14.56 4.74 6.23
N THR A 104 -15.45 5.14 7.12
CA THR A 104 -15.39 6.43 7.81
C THR A 104 -14.91 6.23 9.25
N SER A 105 -14.31 7.26 9.83
CA SER A 105 -13.99 7.31 11.24
C SER A 105 -14.12 8.73 11.74
N THR A 106 -14.64 8.90 12.96
CA THR A 106 -14.60 10.16 13.70
C THR A 106 -13.30 10.30 14.52
N THR A 107 -12.42 9.30 14.47
CA THR A 107 -11.16 9.26 15.21
C THR A 107 -9.97 9.24 14.26
N LEU A 108 -8.95 10.06 14.55
CA LEU A 108 -7.69 10.03 13.82
C LEU A 108 -6.84 8.84 14.28
N ARG A 109 -6.44 7.97 13.35
CA ARG A 109 -5.42 6.94 13.60
C ARG A 109 -4.23 7.12 12.69
N ILE A 110 -3.04 7.06 13.27
CA ILE A 110 -1.77 7.32 12.56
C ILE A 110 -0.93 6.05 12.57
N ALA A 111 -0.54 5.57 11.39
CA ALA A 111 0.44 4.49 11.26
C ALA A 111 1.85 5.07 11.26
N ARG A 112 2.81 4.39 11.91
CA ARG A 112 4.22 4.83 12.01
C ARG A 112 5.26 3.71 11.79
N PRO A 113 5.25 3.00 10.65
CA PRO A 113 6.23 1.95 10.40
C PRO A 113 7.55 2.49 9.82
N THR A 114 8.60 1.71 10.01
CA THR A 114 9.87 1.84 9.27
C THR A 114 9.85 0.88 8.08
N PRO A 115 10.18 1.35 6.85
CA PRO A 115 10.16 0.54 5.63
C PRO A 115 11.37 -0.40 5.49
#